data_AF-A0A521VET9-F1
#
_entry.id   AF-A0A521VET9-F1
#
_cell.length_a   1.000
_cell.length_b   1.000
_cell.length_c   1.000
_cell.angle_alpha   90.00
_cell.angle_beta   90.00
_cell.angle_gamma   90.00
#
_symmetry.space_group_name_H-M   'P 1'
#
loop_
_entity.id
_entity.type
_entity.pdbx_description
1 polymer ?
#
loop_
_entity_poly.entity_id
_entity_poly.type
_entity_poly.pdbx_seq_one_letter_code
_entity_poly.pdbx_strand_id
1 'polypeptide(L)'
;MEPADSIGRIGFRKWYERQLIEGHAWFISCFLCMIAIAVVLEELSFRGPLARLLAYGAIVFASGVVGIYAFLRYQRLMTRAEQLGDLATCTQCGTYGRFAMVSAHAVRCRQCAHEWRLID
;
A
#
# COMPACT_ATOMS: atom_id res chain seq x y z
N MET A 1 -4.74 13.59 4.23
CA MET A 1 -5.89 13.65 3.30
C MET A 1 -6.82 12.53 3.68
N GLU A 2 -8.05 12.86 4.02
CA GLU A 2 -9.07 11.85 4.27
C GLU A 2 -9.37 11.11 2.95
N PRO A 3 -9.44 9.78 2.96
CA PRO A 3 -9.66 8.97 1.76
C PRO A 3 -10.95 9.38 1.04
N ALA A 4 -11.95 9.81 1.80
CA ALA A 4 -13.20 10.39 1.32
C ALA A 4 -12.97 11.51 0.29
N ASP A 5 -12.26 12.58 0.63
CA ASP A 5 -12.02 13.73 -0.27
C ASP A 5 -11.32 13.34 -1.59
N SER A 6 -10.43 12.34 -1.53
CA SER A 6 -9.75 11.85 -2.72
C SER A 6 -10.72 11.02 -3.57
N ILE A 7 -11.49 10.11 -2.98
CA ILE A 7 -12.46 9.28 -3.71
C ILE A 7 -13.53 10.17 -4.38
N GLY A 8 -14.00 11.22 -3.71
CA GLY A 8 -14.96 12.18 -4.27
C GLY A 8 -14.45 12.92 -5.51
N ARG A 9 -13.15 13.26 -5.55
CA ARG A 9 -12.54 14.02 -6.67
C ARG A 9 -12.17 13.16 -7.88
N ILE A 10 -11.54 12.01 -7.68
CA ILE A 10 -10.99 11.18 -8.77
C ILE A 10 -11.83 9.93 -9.08
N GLY A 11 -12.82 9.62 -8.23
CA GLY A 11 -13.62 8.40 -8.32
C GLY A 11 -12.93 7.18 -7.68
N PHE A 12 -13.76 6.27 -7.16
CA PHE A 12 -13.28 5.08 -6.44
C PHE A 12 -12.31 4.23 -7.27
N ARG A 13 -12.62 3.95 -8.55
CA ARG A 13 -11.78 3.10 -9.40
C ARG A 13 -10.36 3.65 -9.56
N LYS A 14 -10.23 4.93 -9.88
CA LYS A 14 -8.93 5.59 -10.06
C LYS A 14 -8.17 5.73 -8.75
N TRP A 15 -8.89 5.97 -7.65
CA TRP A 15 -8.29 5.97 -6.32
C TRP A 15 -7.74 4.58 -5.95
N TYR A 16 -8.52 3.53 -6.19
CA TYR A 16 -8.14 2.14 -5.94
C TYR A 16 -6.92 1.71 -6.77
N GLU A 17 -6.92 2.02 -8.08
CA GLU A 17 -5.76 1.80 -8.95
C GLU A 17 -4.49 2.48 -8.39
N ARG A 18 -4.61 3.72 -7.89
CA ARG A 18 -3.48 4.44 -7.29
C ARG A 18 -2.98 3.80 -6.00
N GLN A 19 -3.88 3.34 -5.12
CA GLN A 19 -3.50 2.59 -3.92
C GLN A 19 -2.78 1.30 -4.29
N LEU A 20 -3.24 0.59 -5.32
CA LEU A 20 -2.61 -0.63 -5.79
C LEU A 20 -1.18 -0.38 -6.27
N ILE A 21 -0.98 0.65 -7.11
CA ILE A 21 0.35 1.03 -7.65
C ILE A 21 1.29 1.45 -6.51
N GLU A 22 0.83 2.29 -5.59
CA GLU A 22 1.62 2.74 -4.45
C GLU A 22 2.00 1.55 -3.55
N GLY A 23 1.07 0.62 -3.30
CA GLY A 23 1.34 -0.60 -2.55
C GLY A 23 2.43 -1.45 -3.19
N HIS A 24 2.33 -1.70 -4.51
CA HIS A 24 3.34 -2.46 -5.23
C HIS A 24 4.71 -1.76 -5.23
N ALA A 25 4.76 -0.43 -5.28
CA ALA A 25 6.02 0.30 -5.17
C ALA A 25 6.71 0.07 -3.82
N TRP A 26 5.95 0.07 -2.72
CA TRP A 26 6.48 -0.29 -1.39
C TRP A 26 6.94 -1.76 -1.32
N PHE A 27 6.18 -2.67 -1.92
CA PHE A 27 6.57 -4.08 -1.99
C PHE A 27 7.88 -4.28 -2.78
N ILE A 28 8.01 -3.66 -3.96
CA ILE A 28 9.24 -3.69 -4.76
C ILE A 28 10.41 -3.08 -3.98
N SER A 29 10.19 -1.98 -3.25
CA SER A 29 11.23 -1.36 -2.42
C SER A 29 11.71 -2.31 -1.31
N CYS A 30 10.78 -3.02 -0.65
CA CYS A 30 11.12 -4.07 0.31
C CYS A 30 11.92 -5.20 -0.36
N PHE A 31 11.52 -5.62 -1.55
CA PHE A 31 12.21 -6.68 -2.29
C PHE A 31 13.65 -6.27 -2.69
N LEU A 32 13.84 -5.05 -3.15
CA LEU A 32 15.17 -4.50 -3.45
C LEU A 32 16.05 -4.41 -2.19
N CYS A 33 15.48 -4.08 -1.03
CA CYS A 33 16.21 -4.12 0.24
C CYS A 33 16.68 -5.55 0.60
N MET A 34 15.85 -6.56 0.35
CA MET A 34 16.24 -7.96 0.57
C MET A 34 17.36 -8.40 -0.38
N ILE A 35 17.30 -8.00 -1.65
CA ILE A 35 18.38 -8.27 -2.62
C ILE A 35 19.67 -7.59 -2.17
N ALA A 36 19.61 -6.32 -1.75
CA ALA A 36 20.80 -5.61 -1.26
C ALA A 36 21.45 -6.32 -0.07
N ILE A 37 20.64 -6.81 0.88
CA ILE A 37 21.14 -7.61 2.00
C ILE A 37 21.78 -8.91 1.51
N ALA A 38 21.13 -9.64 0.60
CA ALA A 38 21.66 -10.89 0.07
C ALA A 38 23.02 -10.70 -0.62
N VAL A 39 23.17 -9.66 -1.44
CA VAL A 39 24.43 -9.30 -2.11
C VAL A 39 25.53 -9.00 -1.09
N VAL A 40 25.22 -8.22 -0.04
CA VAL A 40 26.20 -7.89 1.00
C VAL A 40 26.62 -9.13 1.80
N LEU A 41 25.68 -10.04 2.07
CA LEU A 41 25.97 -11.29 2.76
C LEU A 41 26.84 -12.24 1.92
N GLU A 42 26.64 -12.28 0.60
CA GLU A 42 27.47 -13.09 -0.31
C GLU A 42 28.90 -12.55 -0.39
N GLU A 43 29.06 -11.22 -0.42
CA GLU A 43 30.36 -10.52 -0.43
C GLU A 43 31.07 -10.50 0.94
N LEU A 44 30.42 -10.99 2.01
CA LEU A 44 30.92 -10.85 3.38
C LEU A 44 32.11 -11.78 3.64
N SER A 45 33.32 -11.28 3.36
CA SER A 45 34.57 -11.94 3.75
C SER A 45 35.06 -11.42 5.10
N PHE A 46 35.10 -12.29 6.11
CA PHE A 46 35.56 -11.97 7.48
C PHE A 46 37.06 -11.64 7.60
N ARG A 47 37.82 -11.74 6.51
CA ARG A 47 39.27 -11.47 6.49
C ARG A 47 39.63 -10.02 6.10
N GLY A 48 38.65 -9.12 6.03
CA GLY A 48 38.84 -7.74 5.59
C GLY A 48 39.10 -6.70 6.71
N PRO A 49 39.44 -5.45 6.34
CA PRO A 49 39.59 -4.34 7.29
C PRO A 49 38.30 -4.06 8.06
N LEU A 50 38.40 -3.68 9.35
CA LEU A 50 37.26 -3.36 10.21
C LEU A 50 36.30 -2.32 9.59
N ALA A 51 36.85 -1.33 8.87
CA ALA A 51 36.05 -0.31 8.18
C ALA A 51 35.11 -0.89 7.12
N ARG A 52 35.54 -1.94 6.38
CA ARG A 52 34.71 -2.63 5.38
C ARG A 52 33.56 -3.38 6.07
N LEU A 53 33.84 -4.01 7.21
CA LEU A 53 32.85 -4.74 8.00
C LEU A 53 31.79 -3.78 8.59
N LEU A 54 32.20 -2.61 9.09
CA LEU A 54 31.28 -1.56 9.54
C LEU A 54 30.44 -1.00 8.40
N ALA A 55 31.02 -0.78 7.22
CA ALA A 55 30.29 -0.32 6.05
C ALA A 55 29.20 -1.33 5.61
N TYR A 56 29.53 -2.62 5.54
CA TYR A 56 28.55 -3.66 5.24
C TYR A 56 27.46 -3.78 6.31
N GLY A 57 27.84 -3.71 7.59
CA GLY A 57 26.89 -3.69 8.69
C GLY A 57 25.91 -2.52 8.60
N ALA A 58 26.41 -1.32 8.25
CA ALA A 58 25.58 -0.14 8.06
C ALA A 58 24.60 -0.30 6.88
N ILE A 59 25.04 -0.88 5.76
CA ILE A 59 24.17 -1.14 4.60
C ILE A 59 23.08 -2.15 4.97
N VAL A 60 23.44 -3.28 5.58
CA VAL A 60 22.47 -4.31 6.00
C VAL A 60 21.46 -3.73 6.99
N PHE A 61 21.92 -2.94 7.96
CA PHE A 61 21.05 -2.29 8.93
C PHE A 61 20.10 -1.29 8.26
N ALA A 62 20.61 -0.41 7.39
CA ALA A 62 19.80 0.56 6.68
C ALA A 62 18.77 -0.12 5.77
N SER A 63 19.18 -1.13 4.99
CA SER A 63 18.29 -1.93 4.15
C SER A 63 17.25 -2.69 4.99
N GLY A 64 17.60 -3.20 6.16
CA GLY A 64 16.68 -3.86 7.07
C GLY A 64 15.61 -2.90 7.60
N VAL A 65 16.01 -1.72 8.09
CA VAL A 65 15.09 -0.68 8.57
C VAL A 65 14.14 -0.22 7.47
N VAL A 66 14.68 0.11 6.29
CA VAL A 66 13.88 0.57 5.15
C VAL A 66 12.97 -0.55 4.63
N GLY A 67 13.46 -1.78 4.55
CA GLY A 67 12.69 -2.95 4.11
C GLY A 67 11.51 -3.25 5.03
N ILE A 68 11.73 -3.28 6.35
CA ILE A 68 10.66 -3.46 7.35
C ILE A 68 9.63 -2.33 7.25
N TYR A 69 10.09 -1.09 7.16
CA TYR A 69 9.20 0.06 7.02
C TYR A 69 8.34 -0.05 5.75
N ALA A 70 8.96 -0.39 4.61
CA ALA A 70 8.29 -0.57 3.34
C ALA A 70 7.25 -1.70 3.40
N PHE A 71 7.57 -2.81 4.05
CA PHE A 71 6.65 -3.93 4.24
C PHE A 71 5.44 -3.56 5.11
N LEU A 72 5.65 -2.91 6.25
CA LEU A 72 4.56 -2.44 7.11
C LEU A 72 3.67 -1.44 6.37
N ARG A 73 4.28 -0.57 5.56
CA ARG A 73 3.55 0.41 4.75
C ARG A 73 2.71 -0.27 3.68
N TYR A 74 3.27 -1.26 2.99
CA TYR A 74 2.57 -2.10 2.01
C TYR A 74 1.35 -2.78 2.62
N GLN A 75 1.51 -3.47 3.75
CA GLN A 75 0.41 -4.17 4.41
C GLN A 75 -0.73 -3.23 4.76
N ARG A 76 -0.43 -2.08 5.39
CA ARG A 76 -1.46 -1.09 5.77
C ARG A 76 -2.23 -0.57 4.55
N LEU A 77 -1.54 -0.34 3.44
CA LEU A 77 -2.16 0.18 2.22
C LEU A 77 -3.08 -0.87 1.59
N MET A 78 -2.62 -2.12 1.51
CA MET A 78 -3.41 -3.22 0.96
C MET A 78 -4.61 -3.57 1.82
N THR A 79 -4.46 -3.69 3.15
CA THR A 79 -5.59 -3.98 4.04
C THR A 79 -6.69 -2.92 3.93
N ARG A 80 -6.31 -1.64 3.85
CA ARG A 80 -7.28 -0.56 3.65
C ARG A 80 -7.96 -0.65 2.28
N ALA A 81 -7.21 -0.96 1.23
CA ALA A 81 -7.75 -1.08 -0.12
C ALA A 81 -8.74 -2.26 -0.20
N GLU A 82 -8.42 -3.39 0.43
CA GLU A 82 -9.26 -4.58 0.49
C GLU A 82 -10.57 -4.33 1.23
N GLN A 83 -10.51 -3.76 2.44
CA GLN A 83 -11.70 -3.39 3.21
C GLN A 83 -12.65 -2.47 2.43
N LEU A 84 -12.10 -1.45 1.75
CA LEU A 84 -12.90 -0.53 0.94
C LEU A 84 -13.37 -1.17 -0.37
N GLY A 85 -12.63 -2.15 -0.90
CA GLY A 85 -13.01 -2.95 -2.06
C GLY A 85 -14.20 -3.87 -1.77
N ASP A 86 -14.21 -4.53 -0.62
CA ASP A 86 -15.33 -5.38 -0.19
C ASP A 86 -16.61 -4.54 -0.02
N LEU A 87 -16.48 -3.33 0.55
CA LEU A 87 -17.57 -2.37 0.73
C LEU A 87 -17.94 -1.60 -0.55
N ALA A 88 -17.19 -1.76 -1.64
CA ALA A 88 -17.42 -1.07 -2.91
C ALA A 88 -18.48 -1.74 -3.80
N THR A 89 -19.05 -2.86 -3.36
CA THR A 89 -20.12 -3.56 -4.07
C THR A 89 -21.48 -3.11 -3.55
N CYS A 90 -22.34 -2.63 -4.44
CA CYS A 90 -23.71 -2.31 -4.05
C CYS A 90 -24.50 -3.59 -3.73
N THR A 91 -25.05 -3.68 -2.52
CA THR A 91 -25.86 -4.82 -2.03
C THR A 91 -27.17 -5.02 -2.80
N GLN A 92 -27.70 -3.96 -3.43
CA GLN A 92 -28.99 -4.01 -4.11
C GLN A 92 -28.88 -4.41 -5.59
N CYS A 93 -27.89 -3.88 -6.32
CA CYS A 93 -27.74 -4.10 -7.76
C CYS A 93 -26.46 -4.86 -8.16
N GLY A 94 -25.64 -5.26 -7.19
CA GLY A 94 -24.39 -6.01 -7.42
C GLY A 94 -23.32 -5.23 -8.20
N THR A 95 -23.50 -3.93 -8.42
CA THR A 95 -22.57 -3.14 -9.23
C THR A 95 -21.35 -2.76 -8.41
N TYR A 96 -20.17 -3.16 -8.88
CA TYR A 96 -18.89 -2.86 -8.25
C TYR A 96 -18.36 -1.48 -8.67
N GLY A 97 -17.89 -0.69 -7.70
CA GLY A 97 -17.05 0.49 -7.94
C GLY A 97 -17.73 1.67 -8.66
N ARG A 98 -19.06 1.64 -8.84
CA ARG A 98 -19.85 2.73 -9.46
C ARG A 98 -20.75 3.42 -8.44
N PHE A 99 -20.14 4.20 -7.57
CA PHE A 99 -20.84 5.06 -6.61
C PHE A 99 -20.24 6.46 -6.56
N ALA A 100 -21.05 7.42 -6.14
CA ALA A 100 -20.63 8.78 -5.83
C ALA A 100 -20.68 8.99 -4.32
N MET A 101 -19.70 9.70 -3.76
CA MET A 101 -19.80 10.09 -2.35
C MET A 101 -20.90 11.14 -2.17
N VAL A 102 -21.75 10.93 -1.18
CA VAL A 102 -22.76 11.90 -0.72
C VAL A 102 -22.25 12.63 0.53
N SER A 103 -21.49 11.93 1.38
CA SER A 103 -20.79 12.49 2.53
C SER A 103 -19.43 11.80 2.74
N ALA A 104 -18.67 12.20 3.76
CA ALA A 104 -17.39 11.56 4.09
C ALA A 104 -17.52 10.07 4.46
N HIS A 105 -18.71 9.66 4.92
CA HIS A 105 -19.00 8.30 5.38
C HIS A 105 -20.03 7.57 4.51
N ALA A 106 -20.81 8.27 3.69
CA ALA A 106 -21.89 7.69 2.90
C ALA A 106 -21.64 7.81 1.39
N VAL A 107 -21.92 6.72 0.68
CA VAL A 107 -21.83 6.62 -0.77
C VAL A 107 -23.17 6.21 -1.35
N ARG A 108 -23.45 6.69 -2.57
CA ARG A 108 -24.67 6.41 -3.32
C ARG A 108 -24.36 5.71 -4.63
N CYS A 109 -25.03 4.58 -4.89
CA CYS A 109 -24.93 3.86 -6.15
C CYS A 109 -25.35 4.77 -7.31
N ARG A 110 -24.58 4.77 -8.41
CA ARG A 110 -25.00 5.50 -9.63
C ARG A 110 -26.07 4.77 -10.44
N GLN A 111 -26.32 3.49 -10.17
CA GLN A 111 -27.25 2.67 -10.94
C GLN A 111 -28.63 2.57 -10.29
N CYS A 112 -28.71 2.25 -9.00
CA CYS A 112 -29.98 2.08 -8.28
C CYS A 112 -30.25 3.18 -7.23
N ALA A 113 -29.39 4.18 -7.11
CA ALA A 113 -29.47 5.25 -6.11
C ALA A 113 -29.48 4.78 -4.64
N HIS A 114 -29.15 3.51 -4.35
CA HIS A 114 -29.02 3.01 -2.99
C HIS A 114 -27.85 3.66 -2.26
N GLU A 115 -28.07 4.06 -1.00
CA GLU A 115 -27.08 4.69 -0.15
C GLU A 115 -26.62 3.72 0.95
N TRP A 116 -25.30 3.63 1.16
CA TRP A 116 -24.72 2.86 2.25
C TRP A 116 -23.51 3.56 2.85
N ARG A 117 -23.12 3.14 4.06
CA ARG A 117 -21.92 3.66 4.73
C ARG A 117 -20.69 2.89 4.26
N LEU A 118 -19.67 3.63 3.84
CA LEU A 118 -18.40 3.07 3.38
C LEU A 118 -17.34 3.06 4.49
N ILE A 119 -17.46 3.96 5.47
CA ILE A 119 -16.53 4.12 6.60
C ILE A 119 -17.40 4.32 7.85
N ASP A 120 -17.37 3.36 8.77
CA ASP A 120 -17.96 3.51 10.10
C ASP A 120 -17.21 4.55 10.95
#